data_AF-L9KGG7-F1
#
_entry.id   AF-L9KGG7-F1
#
_cell.length_a   1.000
_cell.length_b   1.000
_cell.length_c   1.000
_cell.angle_alpha   90.00
_cell.angle_beta   90.00
_cell.angle_gamma   90.00
#
_symmetry.space_group_name_H-M   'P 1'
#
loop_
_entity.id
_entity.type
_entity.pdbx_description
1 polymer ?
#
loop_
_entity_poly.entity_id
_entity_poly.type
_entity_poly.pdbx_seq_one_letter_code
_entity_poly.pdbx_strand_id
1 'polypeptide(L)'
;MGVCKEAAGSSREHAAYADYIGFILTLNEGVKGKKLTFEYKVSEAIEKLVSLLNTLDRWIDETPPVDQPSRFGNKAYRTWYAKLDEEAENLVATVVPTHLAAAVPEVAVYLKESVGNSTRIDYGTGHEAAFAAFLCCLCKIGVLRVDDQIAIVFKVFNRYLEVMRKLQKTYRMEPAGSQGVWGLDDFQFLPFIWGSSQLIDHPHLEPRHFVDEKAVNENHEDFMFLECVRFITEMKTGPFAEHSNQLWNISAVPSWSKVNQGLIRMYKAESPWGQGLGLGLAGRGRLELLLCLGTRVGGACCEKGWLEAPGAGVFLSHISGSSSWGSVDRVPACLGSFCGRAKSKLTFDPLLEFWRGPFTNSYHIRMT
;
A
#
# COMPACT_ATOMS: atom_id res chain seq x y z
N MET A 1 15.07 -31.78 12.24
CA MET A 1 15.09 -30.32 12.04
C MET A 1 13.83 -29.95 11.29
N GLY A 2 12.95 -29.19 11.94
CA GLY A 2 11.55 -29.02 11.56
C GLY A 2 11.36 -28.25 10.27
N VAL A 3 10.55 -28.81 9.38
CA VAL A 3 9.97 -28.12 8.23
C VAL A 3 9.00 -27.07 8.78
N CYS A 4 9.21 -25.81 8.40
CA CYS A 4 8.25 -24.74 8.64
C CYS A 4 6.89 -25.14 8.06
N LYS A 5 5.88 -25.26 8.92
CA LYS A 5 4.49 -25.36 8.47
C LYS A 5 4.12 -24.04 7.81
N GLU A 6 3.70 -24.07 6.55
CA GLU A 6 2.91 -23.00 5.95
C GLU A 6 1.74 -22.70 6.90
N ALA A 7 1.69 -21.48 7.43
CA ALA A 7 0.53 -21.00 8.16
C ALA A 7 -0.59 -20.80 7.13
N ALA A 8 -1.50 -21.77 7.04
CA ALA A 8 -2.76 -21.58 6.33
C ALA A 8 -3.53 -20.46 7.05
N GLY A 9 -3.59 -19.29 6.44
CA GLY A 9 -4.28 -18.13 7.01
C GLY A 9 -5.76 -18.42 7.27
N SER A 10 -6.32 -17.79 8.30
CA SER A 10 -7.73 -17.97 8.64
C SER A 10 -8.64 -17.44 7.53
N SER A 11 -9.89 -17.93 7.42
CA SER A 11 -10.88 -17.43 6.44
C SER A 11 -11.08 -15.90 6.52
N ARG A 12 -10.88 -15.31 7.71
CA ARG A 12 -11.00 -13.87 7.96
C ARG A 12 -9.79 -13.07 7.47
N GLU A 13 -8.58 -13.62 7.58
CA GLU A 13 -7.36 -13.00 7.04
C GLU A 13 -7.43 -12.86 5.52
N HIS A 14 -8.00 -13.86 4.85
CA HIS A 14 -8.24 -13.80 3.41
C HIS A 14 -9.23 -12.70 3.02
N ALA A 15 -10.30 -12.48 3.79
CA ALA A 15 -11.28 -11.42 3.52
C ALA A 15 -10.69 -10.02 3.70
N ALA A 16 -9.97 -9.80 4.81
CA ALA A 16 -9.27 -8.54 5.08
C ALA A 16 -8.26 -8.18 3.97
N TYR A 17 -7.46 -9.16 3.55
CA TYR A 17 -6.51 -8.99 2.45
C TYR A 17 -7.21 -8.71 1.11
N ALA A 18 -8.30 -9.42 0.80
CA ALA A 18 -9.06 -9.22 -0.42
C ALA A 18 -9.65 -7.80 -0.50
N ASP A 19 -10.23 -7.31 0.59
CA ASP A 19 -10.76 -5.95 0.68
C ASP A 19 -9.66 -4.90 0.53
N TYR A 20 -8.53 -5.10 1.22
CA TYR A 20 -7.39 -4.20 1.16
C TYR A 20 -6.80 -4.09 -0.26
N ILE A 21 -6.50 -5.23 -0.89
CA ILE A 21 -5.99 -5.25 -2.26
C ILE A 21 -7.03 -4.72 -3.25
N GLY A 22 -8.31 -5.05 -3.06
CA GLY A 22 -9.40 -4.53 -3.87
C GLY A 22 -9.46 -3.00 -3.82
N PHE A 23 -9.31 -2.42 -2.63
CA PHE A 23 -9.23 -0.97 -2.42
C PHE A 23 -8.03 -0.35 -3.16
N ILE A 24 -6.82 -0.88 -2.98
CA ILE A 24 -5.61 -0.36 -3.66
C ILE A 24 -5.76 -0.37 -5.18
N LEU A 25 -6.30 -1.46 -5.74
CA LEU A 25 -6.49 -1.60 -7.19
C LEU A 25 -7.61 -0.71 -7.73
N THR A 26 -8.68 -0.50 -6.97
CA THR A 26 -9.77 0.42 -7.33
C THR A 26 -9.24 1.85 -7.43
N LEU A 27 -8.48 2.29 -6.43
CA LEU A 27 -7.84 3.61 -6.46
C LEU A 27 -6.83 3.72 -7.60
N ASN A 28 -6.06 2.66 -7.88
CA ASN A 28 -5.10 2.62 -8.97
C ASN A 28 -5.75 2.85 -10.33
N GLU A 29 -6.89 2.23 -10.60
CA GLU A 29 -7.63 2.49 -11.86
C GLU A 29 -8.26 3.89 -11.86
N GLY A 30 -8.76 4.36 -10.72
CA GLY A 30 -9.34 5.69 -10.58
C GLY A 30 -8.40 6.82 -11.00
N VAL A 31 -7.11 6.71 -10.66
CA VAL A 31 -6.09 7.74 -10.97
C VAL A 31 -5.39 7.58 -12.32
N LYS A 32 -5.72 6.53 -13.07
CA LYS A 32 -5.06 6.21 -14.35
C LYS A 32 -5.14 7.37 -15.34
N GLY A 33 -3.97 7.76 -15.87
CA GLY A 33 -3.84 8.82 -16.88
C GLY A 33 -4.19 10.24 -16.40
N LYS A 34 -4.24 10.49 -15.10
CA LYS A 34 -4.66 11.79 -14.52
C LYS A 34 -3.54 12.45 -13.73
N LYS A 35 -3.32 13.74 -13.97
CA LYS A 35 -2.41 14.59 -13.19
C LYS A 35 -2.99 14.88 -11.81
N LEU A 36 -2.13 15.25 -10.85
CA LEU A 36 -2.55 15.75 -9.53
C LEU A 36 -3.45 16.99 -9.66
N THR A 37 -3.25 17.79 -10.71
CA THR A 37 -4.03 18.99 -11.05
C THR A 37 -5.36 18.71 -11.78
N PHE A 38 -5.73 17.43 -11.97
CA PHE A 38 -7.01 17.05 -12.58
C PHE A 38 -8.19 17.62 -11.76
N GLU A 39 -9.26 18.02 -12.43
CA GLU A 39 -10.48 18.48 -11.74
C GLU A 39 -11.26 17.29 -11.19
N TYR A 40 -11.32 17.16 -9.87
CA TYR A 40 -12.09 16.12 -9.18
C TYR A 40 -12.94 16.70 -8.05
N LYS A 41 -14.03 16.01 -7.74
CA LYS A 41 -14.94 16.38 -6.64
C LYS A 41 -14.22 16.26 -5.31
N VAL A 42 -14.42 17.25 -4.44
CA VAL A 42 -13.93 17.27 -3.07
C VAL A 42 -15.14 17.30 -2.15
N SER A 43 -15.35 16.21 -1.40
CA SER A 43 -16.42 16.14 -0.39
C SER A 43 -15.97 16.74 0.95
N GLU A 44 -16.93 17.03 1.82
CA GLU A 44 -16.67 17.48 3.19
C GLU A 44 -15.79 16.49 3.97
N ALA A 45 -15.97 15.18 3.75
CA ALA A 45 -15.15 14.14 4.37
C ALA A 45 -13.67 14.24 3.94
N ILE A 46 -13.41 14.54 2.67
CA ILE A 46 -12.05 14.78 2.16
C ILE A 46 -11.43 16.03 2.80
N GLU A 47 -12.19 17.12 2.94
CA GLU A 47 -11.70 18.35 3.58
C GLU A 47 -11.38 18.14 5.07
N LYS A 48 -12.22 17.38 5.77
CA LYS A 48 -11.98 16.99 7.16
C LYS A 48 -10.75 16.10 7.32
N LEU A 49 -10.51 15.17 6.39
CA LEU A 49 -9.29 14.36 6.37
C LEU A 49 -8.03 15.20 6.12
N VAL A 50 -8.08 16.17 5.21
CA VAL A 50 -6.97 17.12 5.01
C VAL A 50 -6.73 17.97 6.26
N SER A 51 -7.81 18.42 6.92
CA SER A 51 -7.72 19.20 8.16
C SER A 51 -7.14 18.39 9.32
N LEU A 52 -7.47 17.10 9.40
CA LEU A 52 -6.85 16.14 10.30
C LEU A 52 -5.34 16.07 10.03
N LEU A 53 -4.92 15.87 8.79
CA LEU A 53 -3.49 15.81 8.42
C LEU A 53 -2.76 17.14 8.70
N ASN A 54 -3.42 18.28 8.50
CA ASN A 54 -2.86 19.59 8.86
C ASN A 54 -2.70 19.76 10.37
N THR A 55 -3.53 19.11 11.18
CA THR A 55 -3.36 19.08 12.63
C THR A 55 -2.12 18.28 13.02
N LEU A 56 -1.90 17.12 12.40
CA LEU A 56 -0.68 16.32 12.59
C LEU A 56 0.57 17.12 12.21
N ASP A 57 0.52 17.83 11.08
CA ASP A 57 1.61 18.67 10.59
C ASP A 57 1.94 19.83 11.54
N ARG A 58 0.90 20.54 12.03
CA ARG A 58 1.07 21.61 13.03
C ARG A 58 1.73 21.08 14.30
N TRP A 59 1.38 19.88 14.75
CA TRP A 59 2.04 19.30 15.93
C TRP A 59 3.52 19.02 15.72
N ILE A 60 4.00 18.85 14.47
CA ILE A 60 5.43 18.74 14.17
C ILE A 60 6.11 20.08 14.48
N ASP A 61 5.51 21.19 14.05
CA ASP A 61 6.03 22.54 14.30
C ASP A 61 6.05 22.88 15.79
N GLU A 62 5.03 22.44 16.53
CA GLU A 62 4.94 22.61 17.98
C GLU A 62 5.83 21.66 18.78
N THR A 63 6.49 20.71 18.13
CA THR A 63 7.32 19.69 18.78
C THR A 63 8.70 19.64 18.11
N PRO A 64 9.52 20.71 18.26
CA PRO A 64 10.80 20.81 17.58
C PRO A 64 11.78 19.70 18.01
N PRO A 65 12.74 19.32 17.14
CA PRO A 65 13.77 18.34 17.49
C PRO A 65 14.56 18.79 18.73
N VAL A 66 14.84 17.84 19.62
CA VAL A 66 15.66 18.10 20.81
C VAL A 66 17.11 17.75 20.54
N ASP A 67 18.03 18.48 21.19
CA ASP A 67 19.43 18.08 21.18
C ASP A 67 19.59 16.73 21.90
N GLN A 68 20.34 15.83 21.28
CA GLN A 68 20.51 14.48 21.81
C GLN A 68 21.87 13.90 21.38
N PRO A 69 22.49 13.08 22.25
CA PRO A 69 23.76 12.43 21.92
C PRO A 69 23.61 11.32 20.86
N SER A 70 22.39 10.82 20.62
CA SER A 70 22.13 9.77 19.65
C SER A 70 22.07 10.33 18.23
N ARG A 71 22.83 9.73 17.31
CA ARG A 71 22.78 10.03 15.87
C ARG A 71 21.55 9.47 15.15
N PHE A 72 20.83 8.55 15.79
CA PHE A 72 19.61 7.91 15.27
C PHE A 72 18.37 8.79 15.52
N GLY A 73 17.17 8.24 15.30
CA GLY A 73 15.90 8.97 15.40
C GLY A 73 15.79 9.92 16.60
N ASN A 74 15.24 11.11 16.35
CA ASN A 74 15.10 12.17 17.35
C ASN A 74 13.97 11.86 18.33
N LYS A 75 14.26 11.92 19.63
CA LYS A 75 13.32 11.58 20.71
C LYS A 75 12.08 12.48 20.75
N ALA A 76 12.13 13.70 20.17
CA ALA A 76 10.96 14.57 20.05
C ALA A 76 9.81 13.91 19.27
N TYR A 77 10.10 12.93 18.39
CA TYR A 77 9.07 12.12 17.74
C TYR A 77 8.15 11.42 18.74
N ARG A 78 8.68 10.97 19.89
CA ARG A 78 7.86 10.30 20.92
C ARG A 78 6.86 11.26 21.56
N THR A 79 7.27 12.51 21.76
CA THR A 79 6.38 13.57 22.24
C THR A 79 5.29 13.87 21.22
N TRP A 80 5.64 13.95 19.94
CA TRP A 80 4.68 14.12 18.86
C TRP A 80 3.70 12.93 18.77
N TYR A 81 4.22 11.70 18.83
CA TYR A 81 3.41 10.48 18.76
C TYR A 81 2.48 10.35 19.98
N ALA A 82 2.93 10.74 21.18
CA ALA A 82 2.08 10.71 22.38
C ALA A 82 0.83 11.60 22.22
N LYS A 83 0.99 12.80 21.64
CA LYS A 83 -0.16 13.66 21.29
C LYS A 83 -1.12 12.95 20.33
N LEU A 84 -0.59 12.27 19.31
CA LEU A 84 -1.44 11.50 18.39
C LEU A 84 -2.15 10.34 19.10
N ASP A 85 -1.46 9.59 19.97
CA ASP A 85 -2.05 8.45 20.67
C ASP A 85 -3.23 8.86 21.58
N GLU A 86 -3.11 10.03 22.22
CA GLU A 86 -4.15 10.63 23.07
C GLU A 86 -5.33 11.20 22.25
N GLU A 87 -5.04 11.85 21.11
CA GLU A 87 -6.06 12.60 20.34
C GLU A 87 -6.62 11.85 19.12
N ALA A 88 -6.13 10.64 18.81
CA ALA A 88 -6.53 9.93 17.58
C ALA A 88 -8.04 9.71 17.46
N GLU A 89 -8.72 9.35 18.55
CA GLU A 89 -10.18 9.16 18.53
C GLU A 89 -10.90 10.49 18.29
N ASN A 90 -10.45 11.58 18.91
CA ASN A 90 -11.02 12.91 18.69
C ASN A 90 -10.84 13.37 17.25
N LEU A 91 -9.65 13.17 16.68
CA LEU A 91 -9.35 13.46 15.27
C LEU A 91 -10.28 12.68 14.33
N VAL A 92 -10.41 11.37 14.53
CA VAL A 92 -11.27 10.51 13.69
C VAL A 92 -12.75 10.88 13.85
N ALA A 93 -13.18 11.25 15.06
CA ALA A 93 -14.55 11.70 15.32
C ALA A 93 -14.92 13.00 14.56
N THR A 94 -13.93 13.82 14.15
CA THR A 94 -14.21 14.99 13.28
C THR A 94 -14.64 14.59 11.87
N VAL A 95 -14.16 13.43 11.39
CA VAL A 95 -14.42 12.89 10.04
C VAL A 95 -15.65 11.98 10.05
N VAL A 96 -15.81 11.16 11.09
CA VAL A 96 -16.89 10.16 11.18
C VAL A 96 -18.19 10.80 11.69
N PRO A 97 -19.31 10.71 10.96
CA PRO A 97 -20.61 11.21 11.41
C PRO A 97 -21.06 10.58 12.74
N THR A 98 -21.84 11.32 13.53
CA THR A 98 -22.28 10.90 14.87
C THR A 98 -23.03 9.56 14.91
N HIS A 99 -23.80 9.23 13.87
CA HIS A 99 -24.50 7.95 13.78
C HIS A 99 -23.58 6.73 13.61
N LEU A 100 -22.30 6.97 13.25
CA LEU A 100 -21.25 5.95 13.12
C LEU A 100 -20.18 6.08 14.21
N ALA A 101 -20.43 6.84 15.29
CA ALA A 101 -19.46 7.09 16.35
C ALA A 101 -18.88 5.81 16.99
N ALA A 102 -19.65 4.71 16.99
CA ALA A 102 -19.18 3.41 17.47
C ALA A 102 -17.98 2.84 16.69
N ALA A 103 -17.75 3.28 15.45
CA ALA A 103 -16.61 2.86 14.63
C ALA A 103 -15.32 3.64 14.94
N VAL A 104 -15.41 4.80 15.62
CA VAL A 104 -14.27 5.71 15.87
C VAL A 104 -13.10 5.02 16.58
N PRO A 105 -13.30 4.29 17.71
CA PRO A 105 -12.18 3.70 18.44
C PRO A 105 -11.39 2.69 17.60
N GLU A 106 -12.08 1.97 16.71
CA GLU A 106 -11.45 1.00 15.84
C GLU A 106 -10.72 1.65 14.65
N VAL A 107 -11.38 2.59 13.97
CA VAL A 107 -10.77 3.32 12.85
C VAL A 107 -9.53 4.10 13.32
N ALA A 108 -9.55 4.66 14.53
CA ALA A 108 -8.43 5.37 15.14
C ALA A 108 -7.19 4.49 15.35
N VAL A 109 -7.34 3.17 15.55
CA VAL A 109 -6.18 2.26 15.66
C VAL A 109 -5.32 2.33 14.40
N TYR A 110 -5.94 2.29 13.23
CA TYR A 110 -5.21 2.34 11.96
C TYR A 110 -4.51 3.69 11.75
N LEU A 111 -5.13 4.79 12.18
CA LEU A 111 -4.49 6.11 12.13
C LEU A 111 -3.23 6.14 13.02
N LYS A 112 -3.29 5.60 14.24
CA LYS A 112 -2.14 5.55 15.15
C LYS A 112 -0.99 4.71 14.61
N GLU A 113 -1.31 3.58 13.99
CA GLU A 113 -0.31 2.70 13.38
C GLU A 113 0.24 3.23 12.05
N SER A 114 -0.28 4.35 11.52
CA SER A 114 0.05 4.85 10.18
C SER A 114 1.25 5.78 10.08
N VAL A 115 1.88 6.14 11.20
CA VAL A 115 2.85 7.27 11.24
C VAL A 115 4.25 6.88 11.69
N GLY A 116 4.51 5.59 11.92
CA GLY A 116 5.80 5.07 12.40
C GLY A 116 5.73 4.49 13.81
N ASN A 117 6.84 3.95 14.31
CA ASN A 117 6.92 3.36 15.64
C ASN A 117 7.59 4.28 16.66
N SER A 118 6.89 4.61 17.76
CA SER A 118 7.41 5.51 18.81
C SER A 118 8.70 5.00 19.50
N THR A 119 8.79 3.69 19.73
CA THR A 119 9.95 3.11 20.43
C THR A 119 11.19 3.12 19.53
N ARG A 120 11.06 2.60 18.30
CA ARG A 120 12.15 2.46 17.33
C ARG A 120 12.46 3.75 16.57
N ILE A 121 11.52 4.69 16.52
CA ILE A 121 11.61 5.95 15.75
C ILE A 121 11.91 5.63 14.29
N ASP A 122 11.16 4.66 13.76
CA ASP A 122 11.25 4.21 12.37
C ASP A 122 9.90 4.32 11.67
N TYR A 123 9.95 4.38 10.34
CA TYR A 123 8.78 4.39 9.46
C TYR A 123 9.06 3.50 8.25
N GLY A 124 8.03 2.88 7.68
CA GLY A 124 8.16 2.06 6.49
C GLY A 124 6.81 1.66 5.91
N THR A 125 6.84 0.78 4.91
CA THR A 125 5.68 0.41 4.09
C THR A 125 4.54 -0.24 4.87
N GLY A 126 4.81 -0.81 6.05
CA GLY A 126 3.76 -1.31 6.96
C GLY A 126 2.90 -0.20 7.56
N HIS A 127 3.51 0.95 7.88
CA HIS A 127 2.80 2.13 8.38
C HIS A 127 2.01 2.82 7.26
N GLU A 128 2.61 2.92 6.07
CA GLU A 128 1.91 3.34 4.85
C GLU A 128 0.66 2.47 4.59
N ALA A 129 0.82 1.15 4.74
CA ALA A 129 -0.28 0.21 4.56
C ALA A 129 -1.38 0.40 5.62
N ALA A 130 -1.03 0.75 6.86
CA ALA A 130 -1.99 1.10 7.91
C ALA A 130 -2.77 2.38 7.57
N PHE A 131 -2.15 3.38 6.93
CA PHE A 131 -2.88 4.56 6.44
C PHE A 131 -3.88 4.20 5.33
N ALA A 132 -3.47 3.36 4.38
CA ALA A 132 -4.38 2.87 3.35
C ALA A 132 -5.52 2.02 3.95
N ALA A 133 -5.26 1.25 5.01
CA ALA A 133 -6.28 0.52 5.75
C ALA A 133 -7.24 1.45 6.49
N PHE A 134 -6.75 2.53 7.10
CA PHE A 134 -7.57 3.60 7.69
C PHE A 134 -8.55 4.18 6.67
N LEU A 135 -8.07 4.52 5.47
CA LEU A 135 -8.92 5.03 4.38
C LEU A 135 -9.91 3.96 3.86
N CYS A 136 -9.48 2.71 3.76
CA CYS A 136 -10.33 1.58 3.40
C CYS A 136 -11.47 1.40 4.41
N CYS A 137 -11.20 1.49 5.73
CA CYS A 137 -12.22 1.43 6.77
C CYS A 137 -13.27 2.54 6.60
N LEU A 138 -12.84 3.77 6.32
CA LEU A 138 -13.76 4.90 6.05
C LEU A 138 -14.64 4.69 4.81
N CYS A 139 -14.13 4.01 3.77
CA CYS A 139 -14.93 3.60 2.61
C CYS A 139 -15.95 2.52 3.00
N LYS A 140 -15.54 1.52 3.81
CA LYS A 140 -16.41 0.41 4.22
C LYS A 140 -17.58 0.83 5.10
N ILE A 141 -17.39 1.84 5.95
CA ILE A 141 -18.49 2.42 6.76
C ILE A 141 -19.27 3.50 6.01
N GLY A 142 -18.94 3.78 4.74
CA GLY A 142 -19.67 4.71 3.90
C GLY A 142 -19.46 6.19 4.21
N VAL A 143 -18.38 6.53 4.93
CA VAL A 143 -17.96 7.93 5.12
C VAL A 143 -17.37 8.48 3.84
N LEU A 144 -16.48 7.71 3.19
CA LEU A 144 -16.00 7.99 1.84
C LEU A 144 -16.86 7.24 0.82
N ARG A 145 -17.07 7.85 -0.35
CA ARG A 145 -17.89 7.30 -1.46
C ARG A 145 -17.05 7.12 -2.72
N VAL A 146 -17.56 6.36 -3.68
CA VAL A 146 -16.84 6.02 -4.93
C VAL A 146 -16.38 7.30 -5.67
N ASP A 147 -17.21 8.35 -5.63
CA ASP A 147 -16.88 9.67 -6.16
C ASP A 147 -15.61 10.29 -5.55
N ASP A 148 -15.24 9.91 -4.33
CA ASP A 148 -14.06 10.43 -3.62
C ASP A 148 -12.76 9.72 -4.04
N GLN A 149 -12.81 8.64 -4.84
CA GLN A 149 -11.65 7.78 -5.12
C GLN A 149 -10.41 8.54 -5.64
N ILE A 150 -10.61 9.55 -6.49
CA ILE A 150 -9.50 10.37 -7.00
C ILE A 150 -8.98 11.29 -5.89
N ALA A 151 -9.88 11.91 -5.13
CA ALA A 151 -9.54 12.83 -4.04
C ALA A 151 -8.83 12.11 -2.88
N ILE A 152 -9.14 10.83 -2.64
CA ILE A 152 -8.44 9.98 -1.67
C ILE A 152 -6.95 9.92 -2.02
N VAL A 153 -6.59 9.75 -3.29
CA VAL A 153 -5.17 9.66 -3.71
C VAL A 153 -4.56 11.05 -3.87
N PHE A 154 -5.15 11.91 -4.71
CA PHE A 154 -4.53 13.17 -5.12
C PHE A 154 -4.59 14.27 -4.08
N LYS A 155 -5.50 14.17 -3.09
CA LYS A 155 -5.63 15.17 -2.03
C LYS A 155 -5.23 14.59 -0.67
N VAL A 156 -5.88 13.53 -0.21
CA VAL A 156 -5.64 12.99 1.15
C VAL A 156 -4.30 12.27 1.23
N PHE A 157 -4.05 11.30 0.35
CA PHE A 157 -2.81 10.54 0.37
C PHE A 157 -1.60 11.39 -0.04
N ASN A 158 -1.75 12.27 -1.03
CA ASN A 158 -0.71 13.24 -1.36
C ASN A 158 -0.32 14.10 -0.15
N ARG A 159 -1.31 14.65 0.57
CA ARG A 159 -1.08 15.41 1.80
C ARG A 159 -0.44 14.57 2.91
N TYR A 160 -0.84 13.31 3.05
CA TYR A 160 -0.24 12.38 4.00
C TYR A 160 1.26 12.18 3.73
N LEU A 161 1.65 11.99 2.46
CA LEU A 161 3.06 11.84 2.08
C LEU A 161 3.89 13.08 2.46
N GLU A 162 3.35 14.29 2.29
CA GLU A 162 4.02 15.51 2.71
C GLU A 162 4.28 15.53 4.22
N VAL A 163 3.28 15.16 5.04
CA VAL A 163 3.43 15.06 6.50
C VAL A 163 4.46 13.99 6.86
N MET A 164 4.41 12.82 6.21
CA MET A 164 5.37 11.74 6.49
C MET A 164 6.81 12.15 6.11
N ARG A 165 7.01 12.81 4.97
CA ARG A 165 8.32 13.35 4.56
C ARG A 165 8.84 14.37 5.56
N LYS A 166 7.96 15.22 6.10
CA LYS A 166 8.33 16.17 7.17
C LYS A 166 8.70 15.45 8.46
N LEU A 167 7.96 14.43 8.89
CA LEU A 167 8.33 13.61 10.05
C LEU A 167 9.70 12.94 9.85
N GLN A 168 9.91 12.30 8.70
CA GLN A 168 11.16 11.63 8.33
C GLN A 168 12.35 12.58 8.40
N LYS A 169 12.23 13.78 7.80
CA LYS A 169 13.27 14.83 7.83
C LYS A 169 13.48 15.41 9.23
N THR A 170 12.41 15.90 9.86
CA THR A 170 12.47 16.61 11.15
C THR A 170 12.98 15.73 12.27
N TYR A 171 12.51 14.49 12.35
CA TYR A 171 12.86 13.56 13.42
C TYR A 171 13.90 12.51 13.02
N ARG A 172 14.49 12.60 11.82
CA ARG A 172 15.54 11.69 11.33
C ARG A 172 15.13 10.22 11.49
N MET A 173 13.90 9.92 11.09
CA MET A 173 13.32 8.58 11.28
C MET A 173 14.10 7.54 10.48
N GLU A 174 14.28 6.36 11.07
CA GLU A 174 14.98 5.27 10.40
C GLU A 174 14.04 4.49 9.45
N PRO A 175 14.55 3.94 8.35
CA PRO A 175 13.78 3.05 7.49
C PRO A 175 13.42 1.73 8.20
N ALA A 176 12.12 1.47 8.40
CA ALA A 176 11.63 0.26 9.05
C ALA A 176 11.64 -0.91 8.05
N GLY A 177 12.40 -1.96 8.37
CA GLY A 177 12.43 -3.18 7.55
C GLY A 177 13.12 -3.02 6.19
N SER A 178 13.96 -2.00 6.00
CA SER A 178 14.64 -1.77 4.72
C SER A 178 15.57 -2.93 4.36
N GLN A 179 15.51 -3.38 3.10
CA GLN A 179 16.49 -4.28 2.51
C GLN A 179 17.70 -3.52 1.93
N GLY A 180 17.89 -2.25 2.33
CA GLY A 180 18.85 -1.33 1.72
C GLY A 180 18.61 -1.19 0.22
N VAL A 181 19.66 -1.42 -0.57
CA VAL A 181 19.66 -1.30 -2.05
C VAL A 181 18.67 -2.25 -2.75
N TRP A 182 18.16 -3.26 -2.05
CA TRP A 182 17.22 -4.25 -2.60
C TRP A 182 15.75 -3.88 -2.42
N GLY A 183 15.43 -2.87 -1.60
CA GLY A 183 14.08 -2.31 -1.47
C GLY A 183 13.75 -1.34 -2.61
N LEU A 184 12.45 -1.14 -2.89
CA LEU A 184 12.00 -0.15 -3.87
C LEU A 184 12.37 1.28 -3.43
N ASP A 185 12.02 1.62 -2.20
CA ASP A 185 12.31 2.87 -1.51
C ASP A 185 12.47 2.60 -0.01
N ASP A 186 13.09 3.53 0.71
CA ASP A 186 13.35 3.39 2.14
C ASP A 186 12.05 3.41 2.96
N PHE A 187 11.02 4.13 2.51
CA PHE A 187 9.84 4.43 3.32
C PHE A 187 8.51 4.04 2.67
N GLN A 188 8.34 4.29 1.36
CA GLN A 188 7.05 4.26 0.69
C GLN A 188 6.97 3.20 -0.42
N PHE A 189 5.76 2.77 -0.77
CA PHE A 189 5.54 1.86 -1.91
C PHE A 189 4.32 2.28 -2.74
N LEU A 190 3.17 2.52 -2.09
CA LEU A 190 1.91 2.88 -2.75
C LEU A 190 2.00 4.08 -3.71
N PRO A 191 2.76 5.17 -3.45
CA PRO A 191 2.85 6.27 -4.40
C PRO A 191 3.55 5.89 -5.70
N PHE A 192 4.40 4.87 -5.71
CA PHE A 192 4.97 4.36 -6.97
C PHE A 192 3.94 3.56 -7.77
N ILE A 193 3.04 2.85 -7.10
CA ILE A 193 1.92 2.16 -7.76
C ILE A 193 0.97 3.21 -8.37
N TRP A 194 0.39 4.07 -7.54
CA TRP A 194 -0.59 5.05 -8.03
C TRP A 194 0.02 6.08 -8.97
N GLY A 195 1.24 6.54 -8.69
CA GLY A 195 1.97 7.46 -9.56
C GLY A 195 2.34 6.85 -10.92
N SER A 196 2.70 5.57 -10.98
CA SER A 196 2.91 4.91 -12.28
C SER A 196 1.62 4.74 -13.07
N SER A 197 0.47 4.60 -12.39
CA SER A 197 -0.85 4.62 -13.04
C SER A 197 -1.19 5.98 -13.65
N GLN A 198 -0.84 7.09 -12.98
CA GLN A 198 -1.01 8.44 -13.54
C GLN A 198 -0.29 8.62 -14.89
N LEU A 199 0.85 7.95 -15.05
CA LEU A 199 1.73 8.07 -16.22
C LEU A 199 1.44 7.04 -17.33
N ILE A 200 0.43 6.17 -17.17
CA ILE A 200 0.00 5.26 -18.24
C ILE A 200 -0.47 6.08 -19.45
N ASP A 201 0.01 5.70 -20.64
CA ASP A 201 -0.27 6.34 -21.93
C ASP A 201 0.16 7.81 -22.02
N HIS A 202 1.08 8.25 -21.15
CA HIS A 202 1.61 9.61 -21.18
C HIS A 202 2.39 9.88 -22.49
N PRO A 203 2.17 11.02 -23.17
CA PRO A 203 2.66 11.23 -24.55
C PRO A 203 4.19 11.42 -24.67
N HIS A 204 4.87 11.81 -23.60
CA HIS A 204 6.30 12.18 -23.63
C HIS A 204 7.12 11.49 -22.55
N LEU A 205 6.69 11.56 -21.29
CA LEU A 205 7.33 10.88 -20.16
C LEU A 205 7.16 9.36 -20.26
N GLU A 206 8.25 8.66 -20.56
CA GLU A 206 8.48 7.22 -20.38
C GLU A 206 9.23 6.92 -19.06
N PRO A 207 9.25 5.65 -18.57
CA PRO A 207 9.94 5.28 -17.33
C PRO A 207 11.41 5.71 -17.27
N ARG A 208 12.16 5.67 -18.37
CA ARG A 208 13.57 6.11 -18.39
C ARG A 208 13.78 7.58 -17.99
N HIS A 209 12.74 8.41 -17.99
CA HIS A 209 12.87 9.83 -17.65
C HIS A 209 12.82 10.10 -16.15
N PHE A 210 12.33 9.19 -15.30
CA PHE A 210 12.30 9.49 -13.86
C PHE A 210 13.69 9.50 -13.23
N VAL A 211 14.72 8.97 -13.90
CA VAL A 211 16.12 9.08 -13.45
C VAL A 211 16.83 10.33 -14.01
N ASP A 212 16.17 11.10 -14.87
CA ASP A 212 16.64 12.40 -15.35
C ASP A 212 16.13 13.51 -14.42
N GLU A 213 17.03 14.11 -13.65
CA GLU A 213 16.71 15.18 -12.70
C GLU A 213 15.98 16.35 -13.35
N LYS A 214 16.28 16.69 -14.60
CA LYS A 214 15.59 17.79 -15.30
C LYS A 214 14.13 17.43 -15.54
N ALA A 215 13.87 16.24 -16.07
CA ALA A 215 12.51 15.78 -16.32
C ALA A 215 11.70 15.67 -15.02
N VAL A 216 12.32 15.23 -13.92
CA VAL A 216 11.68 15.20 -12.60
C VAL A 216 11.34 16.61 -12.12
N ASN A 217 12.30 17.53 -12.13
CA ASN A 217 12.11 18.91 -11.66
C ASN A 217 11.07 19.69 -12.46
N GLU A 218 10.89 19.40 -13.74
CA GLU A 218 9.88 20.06 -14.58
C GLU A 218 8.46 19.49 -14.41
N ASN A 219 8.30 18.28 -13.86
CA ASN A 219 7.01 17.56 -13.89
C ASN A 219 6.55 17.01 -12.53
N HIS A 220 7.33 17.12 -11.45
CA HIS A 220 7.01 16.49 -10.17
C HIS A 220 5.71 17.00 -9.53
N GLU A 221 5.33 18.26 -9.75
CA GLU A 221 4.10 18.85 -9.20
C GLU A 221 2.82 18.18 -9.75
N ASP A 222 2.89 17.56 -10.93
CA ASP A 222 1.76 16.90 -11.58
C ASP A 222 1.69 15.39 -11.30
N PHE A 223 2.79 14.76 -10.88
CA PHE A 223 2.92 13.30 -10.83
C PHE A 223 3.55 12.80 -9.53
N MET A 224 2.78 12.04 -8.76
CA MET A 224 3.18 11.51 -7.46
C MET A 224 4.44 10.63 -7.53
N PHE A 225 4.62 9.87 -8.61
CA PHE A 225 5.82 9.05 -8.83
C PHE A 225 7.08 9.92 -8.86
N LEU A 226 7.04 11.01 -9.64
CA LEU A 226 8.18 11.90 -9.83
C LEU A 226 8.48 12.69 -8.56
N GLU A 227 7.45 13.10 -7.81
CA GLU A 227 7.62 13.73 -6.50
C GLU A 227 8.31 12.80 -5.48
N CYS A 228 8.03 11.50 -5.51
CA CYS A 228 8.80 10.54 -4.70
C CYS A 228 10.25 10.44 -5.15
N VAL A 229 10.52 10.42 -6.46
CA VAL A 229 11.91 10.38 -6.96
C VAL A 229 12.67 11.66 -6.58
N ARG A 230 12.04 12.83 -6.70
CA ARG A 230 12.61 14.11 -6.25
C ARG A 230 13.01 14.05 -4.78
N PHE A 231 12.14 13.51 -3.92
CA PHE A 231 12.45 13.34 -2.50
C PHE A 231 13.64 12.40 -2.25
N ILE A 232 13.74 11.30 -3.01
CA ILE A 232 14.90 10.38 -2.92
C ILE A 232 16.20 11.12 -3.26
N THR A 233 16.22 11.89 -4.35
CA THR A 233 17.41 12.63 -4.78
C THR A 233 17.78 13.77 -3.83
N GLU A 234 16.83 14.31 -3.07
CA GLU A 234 17.12 15.28 -2.00
C GLU A 234 17.75 14.61 -0.77
N MET A 235 17.34 13.37 -0.46
CA MET A 235 17.72 12.67 0.77
C MET A 235 18.99 11.82 0.64
N LYS A 236 19.30 11.36 -0.58
CA LYS A 236 20.44 10.48 -0.87
C LYS A 236 21.44 11.19 -1.76
N THR A 237 22.72 10.98 -1.50
CA THR A 237 23.82 11.56 -2.29
C THR A 237 24.53 10.48 -3.09
N GLY A 238 24.95 10.82 -4.30
CA GLY A 238 25.66 9.92 -5.20
C GLY A 238 24.81 9.51 -6.41
N PRO A 239 25.34 8.65 -7.30
CA PRO A 239 24.61 8.19 -8.47
C PRO A 239 23.33 7.43 -8.10
N PHE A 240 22.24 7.71 -8.81
CA PHE A 240 20.93 7.09 -8.55
C PHE A 240 20.97 5.55 -8.57
N ALA A 241 21.77 4.98 -9.48
CA ALA A 241 21.96 3.54 -9.60
C ALA A 241 22.59 2.89 -8.35
N GLU A 242 23.38 3.63 -7.57
CA GLU A 242 24.06 3.09 -6.39
C GLU A 242 23.15 3.06 -5.16
N HIS A 243 22.37 4.12 -4.95
CA HIS A 243 21.54 4.28 -3.75
C HIS A 243 20.08 3.84 -3.92
N SER A 244 19.62 3.66 -5.17
CA SER A 244 18.25 3.30 -5.54
C SER A 244 18.21 2.31 -6.72
N ASN A 245 19.01 1.25 -6.65
CA ASN A 245 19.22 0.29 -7.74
C ASN A 245 17.92 -0.37 -8.26
N GLN A 246 16.95 -0.69 -7.40
CA GLN A 246 15.67 -1.26 -7.87
C GLN A 246 14.90 -0.28 -8.76
N LEU A 247 14.76 0.97 -8.32
CA LEU A 247 14.16 2.02 -9.14
C LEU A 247 14.97 2.26 -10.42
N TRP A 248 16.31 2.24 -10.33
CA TRP A 248 17.15 2.35 -11.52
C TRP A 248 16.84 1.26 -12.55
N ASN A 249 16.71 -0.01 -12.13
CA ASN A 249 16.34 -1.11 -13.03
C ASN A 249 14.92 -0.95 -13.60
N ILE A 250 13.98 -0.44 -12.80
CA ILE A 250 12.60 -0.16 -13.25
C ILE A 250 12.57 0.93 -14.34
N SER A 251 13.53 1.86 -14.35
CA SER A 251 13.61 2.90 -15.39
C SER A 251 13.83 2.33 -16.80
N ALA A 252 14.39 1.12 -16.91
CA ALA A 252 14.60 0.43 -18.18
C ALA A 252 13.34 -0.30 -18.70
N VAL A 253 12.25 -0.36 -17.91
CA VAL A 253 10.99 -0.97 -18.34
C VAL A 253 10.36 -0.11 -19.44
N PRO A 254 9.86 -0.70 -20.56
CA PRO A 254 9.54 0.07 -21.75
C PRO A 254 8.25 0.90 -21.68
N SER A 255 7.41 0.74 -20.64
CA SER A 255 6.16 1.49 -20.52
C SER A 255 5.67 1.56 -19.08
N TRP A 256 4.98 2.65 -18.73
CA TRP A 256 4.36 2.84 -17.41
C TRP A 256 3.31 1.77 -17.08
N SER A 257 2.58 1.27 -18.07
CA SER A 257 1.64 0.16 -17.85
C SER A 257 2.35 -1.10 -17.34
N LYS A 258 3.55 -1.41 -17.88
CA LYS A 258 4.34 -2.56 -17.39
C LYS A 258 4.97 -2.29 -16.03
N VAL A 259 5.42 -1.04 -15.78
CA VAL A 259 5.89 -0.62 -14.46
C VAL A 259 4.80 -0.83 -13.41
N ASN A 260 3.59 -0.30 -13.65
CA ASN A 260 2.47 -0.42 -12.72
C ASN A 260 2.10 -1.89 -12.42
N GLN A 261 2.00 -2.72 -13.46
CA GLN A 261 1.73 -4.16 -13.29
C GLN A 261 2.84 -4.87 -12.49
N GLY A 262 4.11 -4.54 -12.75
CA GLY A 262 5.26 -5.08 -12.02
C GLY A 262 5.23 -4.68 -10.55
N LEU A 263 5.01 -3.39 -10.27
CA LEU A 263 4.91 -2.85 -8.91
C LEU A 263 3.75 -3.45 -8.13
N ILE A 264 2.60 -3.68 -8.75
CA ILE A 264 1.46 -4.37 -8.09
C ILE A 264 1.85 -5.81 -7.71
N ARG A 265 2.55 -6.55 -8.58
CA ARG A 265 3.01 -7.91 -8.27
C ARG A 265 4.05 -7.91 -7.15
N MET A 266 5.02 -6.99 -7.22
CA MET A 266 6.04 -6.80 -6.20
C MET A 266 5.38 -6.46 -4.85
N TYR A 267 4.43 -5.53 -4.84
CA TYR A 267 3.68 -5.18 -3.63
C TYR A 267 2.95 -6.38 -3.03
N LYS A 268 2.26 -7.19 -3.85
CA LYS A 268 1.57 -8.39 -3.35
C LYS A 268 2.53 -9.43 -2.77
N ALA A 269 3.74 -9.55 -3.32
CA ALA A 269 4.74 -10.49 -2.85
C ALA A 269 5.49 -10.00 -1.59
N GLU A 270 5.75 -8.70 -1.50
CA GLU A 270 6.58 -8.10 -0.44
C GLU A 270 5.76 -7.54 0.72
N SER A 271 4.50 -7.16 0.49
CA SER A 271 3.62 -6.59 1.50
C SER A 271 3.55 -7.50 2.73
N PRO A 272 3.47 -6.95 3.95
CA PRO A 272 3.37 -7.72 5.19
C PRO A 272 2.32 -8.85 5.10
N TRP A 273 1.23 -8.60 4.39
CA TRP A 273 0.15 -9.56 4.17
C TRP A 273 0.51 -10.73 3.24
N GLY A 274 1.37 -10.52 2.24
CA GLY A 274 1.79 -11.54 1.28
C GLY A 274 2.77 -12.57 1.84
N GLN A 275 3.49 -12.22 2.91
CA GLN A 275 4.47 -13.12 3.56
C GLN A 275 3.86 -14.02 4.65
N GLY A 276 2.52 -14.04 4.81
CA GLY A 276 1.87 -14.75 5.92
C GLY A 276 2.17 -14.15 7.30
N LEU A 277 2.92 -13.04 7.33
CA LEU A 277 3.11 -12.18 8.48
C LEU A 277 1.91 -11.22 8.52
N GLY A 278 0.71 -11.77 8.73
CA GLY A 278 -0.43 -10.97 9.17
C GLY A 278 0.10 -10.01 10.20
N LEU A 279 0.00 -8.71 9.89
CA LEU A 279 0.79 -7.65 10.51
C LEU A 279 0.99 -7.99 11.98
N GLY A 280 2.23 -7.94 12.47
CA GLY A 280 2.56 -8.10 13.90
C GLY A 280 2.00 -6.94 14.73
N LEU A 281 0.70 -6.68 14.58
CA LEU A 281 -0.12 -5.70 15.25
C LEU A 281 -0.19 -6.13 16.69
N ALA A 282 0.25 -5.23 17.55
CA ALA A 282 0.00 -5.32 18.97
C ALA A 282 -1.52 -5.22 19.20
N GLY A 283 -2.20 -6.37 19.14
CA GLY A 283 -3.65 -6.48 19.29
C GLY A 283 -4.23 -7.59 18.43
N ARG A 284 -3.85 -8.85 18.69
CA ARG A 284 -4.37 -10.10 18.08
C ARG A 284 -5.90 -10.33 18.18
N GLY A 285 -6.71 -9.28 18.37
CA GLY A 285 -8.17 -9.39 18.45
C GLY A 285 -8.95 -8.15 18.03
N ARG A 286 -8.31 -7.05 17.58
CA ARG A 286 -9.03 -5.82 17.18
C ARG A 286 -8.98 -5.50 15.69
N LEU A 287 -8.00 -6.01 14.94
CA LEU A 287 -8.00 -5.87 13.48
C LEU A 287 -9.15 -6.64 12.82
N GLU A 288 -9.70 -7.63 13.53
CA GLU A 288 -10.75 -8.52 13.05
C GLU A 288 -12.13 -7.86 12.95
N LEU A 289 -12.38 -6.77 13.69
CA LEU A 289 -13.75 -6.31 13.89
C LEU A 289 -14.31 -5.56 12.65
N LEU A 290 -13.70 -4.53 12.07
CA LEU A 290 -14.36 -3.73 11.02
C LEU A 290 -14.27 -4.35 9.63
N LEU A 291 -13.18 -5.06 9.31
CA LEU A 291 -13.10 -5.77 8.03
C LEU A 291 -14.17 -6.87 7.95
N CYS A 292 -14.57 -7.47 9.08
CA CYS A 292 -15.66 -8.45 9.15
C CYS A 292 -17.06 -7.86 9.51
N LEU A 293 -17.15 -6.81 10.33
CA LEU A 293 -18.41 -6.25 10.87
C LEU A 293 -19.11 -5.26 9.93
N GLY A 294 -18.57 -5.00 8.73
CA GLY A 294 -19.35 -4.40 7.64
C GLY A 294 -20.67 -5.16 7.32
N THR A 295 -20.86 -6.35 7.89
CA THR A 295 -22.12 -7.11 7.82
C THR A 295 -23.09 -6.88 8.99
N ARG A 296 -22.72 -6.19 10.08
CA ARG A 296 -23.58 -6.09 11.29
C ARG A 296 -23.57 -4.77 12.07
N VAL A 297 -23.09 -3.66 11.52
CA VAL A 297 -23.38 -2.35 12.12
C VAL A 297 -24.70 -1.82 11.55
N GLY A 298 -25.80 -2.18 12.22
CA GLY A 298 -27.09 -1.49 12.17
C GLY A 298 -27.82 -1.43 10.82
N GLY A 299 -28.64 -2.45 10.53
CA GLY A 299 -29.94 -2.31 9.84
C GLY A 299 -30.03 -1.63 8.47
N ALA A 300 -28.94 -1.19 7.86
CA ALA A 300 -28.89 -0.63 6.52
C ALA A 300 -27.98 -1.52 5.67
N CYS A 301 -28.58 -2.17 4.68
CA CYS A 301 -27.84 -2.90 3.66
C CYS A 301 -26.93 -1.89 2.94
N CYS A 302 -25.63 -1.89 3.23
CA CYS A 302 -24.67 -1.08 2.49
C CYS A 302 -24.65 -1.62 1.05
N GLU A 303 -25.10 -0.80 0.09
CA GLU A 303 -25.08 -1.14 -1.32
C GLU A 303 -23.66 -1.56 -1.73
N LYS A 304 -23.55 -2.70 -2.43
CA LYS A 304 -22.32 -3.37 -2.85
C LYS A 304 -21.45 -2.58 -3.86
N GLY A 305 -21.63 -1.27 -3.99
CA GLY A 305 -21.15 -0.46 -5.10
C GLY A 305 -19.63 -0.30 -5.22
N TRP A 306 -18.87 -0.46 -4.14
CA TRP A 306 -17.41 -0.27 -4.17
C TRP A 306 -16.63 -1.43 -4.80
N LEU A 307 -17.05 -2.67 -4.55
CA LEU A 307 -16.34 -3.88 -5.02
C LEU A 307 -16.85 -4.39 -6.38
N GLU A 308 -17.94 -3.81 -6.89
CA GLU A 308 -18.58 -4.19 -8.17
C GLU A 308 -18.38 -3.15 -9.29
N ALA A 309 -17.54 -2.13 -9.08
CA ALA A 309 -17.20 -1.15 -10.11
C ALA A 309 -16.59 -1.82 -11.38
N PRO A 310 -16.90 -1.33 -12.60
CA PRO A 310 -16.48 -1.97 -13.84
C PRO A 310 -14.94 -2.01 -13.93
N GLY A 311 -14.37 -3.21 -13.77
CA GLY A 311 -12.92 -3.43 -13.70
C GLY A 311 -12.52 -4.55 -12.74
N ALA A 312 -13.29 -4.79 -11.68
CA ALA A 312 -13.06 -5.90 -10.74
C ALA A 312 -13.53 -7.27 -11.31
N GLY A 313 -14.56 -7.26 -12.16
CA GLY A 313 -15.23 -8.48 -12.65
C GLY A 313 -14.44 -9.34 -13.62
N VAL A 314 -13.39 -8.82 -14.26
CA VAL A 314 -12.61 -9.58 -15.28
C VAL A 314 -11.50 -10.43 -14.64
N PHE A 315 -11.10 -10.15 -13.40
CA PHE A 315 -10.00 -10.86 -12.74
C PHE A 315 -10.43 -11.97 -11.76
N LEU A 316 -11.68 -11.93 -11.26
CA LEU A 316 -12.21 -12.95 -10.35
C LEU A 316 -12.48 -14.31 -11.02
N SER A 317 -12.56 -14.36 -12.36
CA SER A 317 -12.71 -15.59 -13.13
C SER A 317 -11.44 -16.44 -13.25
N HIS A 318 -10.28 -15.92 -12.82
CA HIS A 318 -9.02 -16.67 -12.78
C HIS A 318 -8.60 -17.15 -11.39
N ILE A 319 -9.40 -16.84 -10.35
CA ILE A 319 -9.15 -17.29 -8.96
C ILE A 319 -10.15 -18.39 -8.54
N SER A 320 -11.25 -18.58 -9.26
CA SER A 320 -12.24 -19.63 -8.99
C SER A 320 -12.16 -20.77 -10.01
N GLY A 321 -11.16 -21.64 -9.84
CA GLY A 321 -11.25 -23.00 -10.36
C GLY A 321 -12.25 -23.81 -9.51
N SER A 322 -13.54 -23.66 -9.76
CA SER A 322 -14.56 -24.55 -9.20
C SER A 322 -15.44 -25.13 -10.30
N SER A 323 -15.35 -26.44 -10.42
CA SER A 323 -16.20 -27.31 -11.22
C SER A 323 -17.66 -27.12 -10.84
N SER A 324 -18.48 -26.70 -11.80
CA SER A 324 -19.93 -26.67 -11.66
C SER A 324 -20.48 -28.10 -11.61
N TRP A 325 -20.93 -28.53 -10.44
CA TRP A 325 -21.85 -29.66 -10.31
C TRP A 325 -23.26 -29.17 -10.63
N GLY A 326 -23.77 -29.56 -11.79
CA GLY A 326 -25.16 -29.36 -12.19
C GLY A 326 -26.08 -30.37 -11.52
N SER A 327 -27.24 -29.90 -11.09
CA SER A 327 -28.30 -30.66 -10.43
C SER A 327 -28.86 -31.78 -11.31
N VAL A 328 -29.09 -32.90 -10.63
CA VAL A 328 -29.95 -34.07 -10.88
C VAL A 328 -31.00 -33.91 -12.00
N ASP A 329 -30.94 -34.79 -13.01
CA ASP A 329 -32.11 -35.57 -13.47
C ASP A 329 -31.72 -36.74 -14.42
N ARG A 330 -32.27 -37.92 -14.10
CA ARG A 330 -32.50 -39.13 -14.92
C ARG A 330 -31.31 -39.99 -15.43
N VAL A 331 -31.24 -41.19 -14.84
CA VAL A 331 -30.70 -42.48 -15.34
C VAL A 331 -31.62 -42.99 -16.49
N PRO A 332 -31.17 -43.65 -17.58
CA PRO A 332 -30.43 -44.92 -17.51
C PRO A 332 -29.29 -45.23 -18.51
N ALA A 333 -28.34 -46.01 -17.98
CA ALA A 333 -27.54 -47.12 -18.53
C ALA A 333 -26.93 -47.01 -19.95
N CYS A 334 -25.58 -47.09 -20.02
CA CYS A 334 -24.87 -48.17 -20.73
C CYS A 334 -23.33 -48.08 -20.56
N LEU A 335 -22.75 -49.19 -20.09
CA LEU A 335 -21.43 -49.81 -20.37
C LEU A 335 -20.27 -48.97 -20.96
N GLY A 336 -19.09 -49.07 -20.33
CA GLY A 336 -17.81 -48.90 -21.03
C GLY A 336 -16.64 -48.47 -20.15
N SER A 337 -15.89 -49.44 -19.62
CA SER A 337 -14.56 -49.27 -19.02
C SER A 337 -13.60 -48.51 -19.94
N PHE A 338 -12.81 -47.55 -19.44
CA PHE A 338 -11.42 -47.37 -19.88
C PHE A 338 -10.60 -46.57 -18.84
N CYS A 339 -9.49 -47.17 -18.44
CA CYS A 339 -8.47 -46.64 -17.55
C CYS A 339 -7.51 -45.74 -18.35
N GLY A 340 -7.20 -44.53 -17.86
CA GLY A 340 -6.28 -43.60 -18.52
C GLY A 340 -5.71 -42.57 -17.56
N ARG A 341 -4.54 -42.86 -17.00
CA ARG A 341 -3.75 -41.97 -16.13
C ARG A 341 -2.94 -40.99 -17.00
N ALA A 342 -3.30 -39.71 -17.01
CA ALA A 342 -2.52 -38.65 -17.66
C ALA A 342 -1.86 -37.74 -16.60
N LYS A 343 -0.52 -37.76 -16.56
CA LYS A 343 0.30 -36.79 -15.83
C LYS A 343 0.49 -35.55 -16.73
N SER A 344 -0.05 -34.40 -16.36
CA SER A 344 0.30 -33.12 -16.99
C SER A 344 1.54 -32.54 -16.29
N LYS A 345 2.65 -32.46 -17.04
CA LYS A 345 3.85 -31.69 -16.68
C LYS A 345 3.50 -30.20 -16.77
N LEU A 346 3.68 -29.47 -15.67
CA LEU A 346 3.75 -28.00 -15.68
C LEU A 346 5.11 -27.59 -16.22
N THR A 347 5.12 -26.96 -17.39
CA THR A 347 6.27 -26.26 -17.96
C THR A 347 6.36 -24.87 -17.31
N PHE A 348 7.53 -24.54 -16.76
CA PHE A 348 7.87 -23.25 -16.17
C PHE A 348 7.95 -22.14 -17.23
N ASP A 349 7.47 -20.95 -16.88
CA ASP A 349 7.45 -19.72 -17.70
C ASP A 349 8.77 -18.92 -17.52
N PRO A 350 9.52 -18.61 -18.60
CA PRO A 350 10.84 -17.97 -18.54
C PRO A 350 10.86 -16.48 -18.12
N LEU A 351 9.70 -15.83 -17.88
CA LEU A 351 9.66 -14.42 -17.41
C LEU A 351 10.02 -14.23 -15.92
N LEU A 352 10.09 -15.31 -15.15
CA LEU A 352 10.48 -15.30 -13.73
C LEU A 352 12.00 -15.25 -13.50
N GLU A 353 12.83 -15.60 -14.50
CA GLU A 353 14.29 -15.64 -14.37
C GLU A 353 14.93 -14.24 -14.41
N PHE A 354 14.31 -13.25 -15.05
CA PHE A 354 14.83 -11.87 -15.07
C PHE A 354 14.83 -11.23 -13.67
N TRP A 355 13.94 -11.68 -12.78
CA TRP A 355 13.80 -11.16 -11.41
C TRP A 355 14.56 -11.98 -10.36
N ARG A 356 15.31 -13.02 -10.76
CA ARG A 356 16.18 -13.81 -9.88
C ARG A 356 17.61 -13.81 -10.43
N GLY A 357 18.42 -12.83 -10.04
CA GLY A 357 19.87 -12.86 -10.27
C GLY A 357 20.54 -14.03 -9.51
N PRO A 358 21.64 -14.61 -10.03
CA PRO A 358 22.18 -15.89 -9.56
C PRO A 358 22.98 -15.77 -8.25
N PHE A 359 22.87 -16.82 -7.44
CA PHE A 359 23.72 -17.09 -6.28
C PHE A 359 25.13 -17.54 -6.71
N THR A 360 26.10 -17.21 -5.86
CA THR A 360 27.52 -17.63 -5.82
C THR A 360 28.48 -16.98 -6.82
N ASN A 361 29.35 -16.10 -6.30
CA ASN A 361 30.78 -16.29 -6.52
C ASN A 361 31.60 -15.80 -5.33
N SER A 362 32.48 -16.68 -4.87
CA SER A 362 33.33 -16.55 -3.69
C SER A 362 34.45 -15.54 -3.94
N TYR A 363 34.63 -14.56 -3.04
CA TYR A 363 35.87 -13.81 -2.95
C TYR A 363 36.53 -14.04 -1.59
N HIS A 364 37.67 -14.74 -1.65
CA HIS A 364 38.64 -14.83 -0.57
C HIS A 364 39.23 -13.45 -0.29
N ILE A 365 39.03 -12.92 0.92
CA ILE A 365 39.83 -11.81 1.45
C ILE A 365 41.09 -12.42 2.08
N ARG A 366 42.25 -12.18 1.46
CA ARG A 366 43.55 -12.33 2.11
C ARG A 366 43.76 -11.13 3.04
N MET A 367 44.03 -11.41 4.31
CA MET A 367 44.61 -10.42 5.23
C MET A 367 46.04 -10.11 4.79
N THR A 368 46.35 -8.83 4.64
CA THR A 368 47.66 -8.21 4.91
C THR A 368 47.42 -6.79 5.38
#